data_AF-A0A5N5ZSN1-F1
#
_entry.id   AF-A0A5N5ZSN1-F1
#
_cell.length_a   1.000
_cell.length_b   1.000
_cell.length_c   1.000
_cell.angle_alpha   90.00
_cell.angle_beta   90.00
_cell.angle_gamma   90.00
#
_symmetry.space_group_name_H-M   'P 1'
#
loop_
_entity.id
_entity.type
_entity.pdbx_description
1 polymer ?
#
loop_
_entity_poly.entity_id
_entity_poly.type
_entity_poly.pdbx_seq_one_letter_code
_entity_poly.pdbx_strand_id
1 'polypeptide(L)'
;MATLDFTELTERYAALPDGGGREVGARLLARWREPHRKYHNEDHLRFLLARLDELAGSAADPVAVELAGWFHDAVYDPRGADNEERSAELAEAALPHSARHAEVARLVRLTAGHRPAPGDTNGATLCDADLAVLAGSPEEYAAYAAAVRVEYGHLADSEFAAGRGEVLRQLLARPRLFHTVYGSEHWEPTARFNVSAELALLS
;
A
#
# COMPACT_ATOMS: atom_id res chain seq x y z
N MET A 1 -14.15 13.15 -19.43
CA MET A 1 -13.30 12.52 -18.41
C MET A 1 -11.94 13.17 -18.49
N ALA A 2 -11.60 14.02 -17.52
CA ALA A 2 -10.28 14.63 -17.47
C ALA A 2 -9.28 13.53 -17.08
N THR A 3 -8.40 13.16 -18.01
CA THR A 3 -7.12 12.54 -17.69
C THR A 3 -6.44 13.43 -16.64
N LEU A 4 -6.39 12.97 -15.39
CA LEU A 4 -5.56 13.60 -14.38
C LEU A 4 -4.12 13.46 -14.86
N ASP A 5 -3.56 14.62 -15.16
CA ASP A 5 -2.31 14.86 -15.85
C ASP A 5 -1.13 14.28 -15.06
N PHE A 6 -0.13 13.73 -15.76
CA PHE A 6 1.16 13.32 -15.20
C PHE A 6 1.77 14.37 -14.26
N THR A 7 1.42 15.63 -14.48
CA THR A 7 1.80 16.81 -13.69
C THR A 7 1.41 16.70 -12.21
N GLU A 8 0.21 16.24 -11.83
CA GLU A 8 -0.28 16.34 -10.45
C GLU A 8 0.53 15.50 -9.45
N LEU A 9 0.70 14.20 -9.75
CA LEU A 9 1.49 13.29 -8.91
C LEU A 9 2.97 13.70 -8.85
N THR A 10 3.50 14.18 -9.97
CA THR A 10 4.88 14.68 -10.04
C THR A 10 5.06 15.92 -9.16
N GLU A 11 4.10 16.85 -9.17
CA GLU A 11 4.11 18.05 -8.34
C GLU A 11 3.91 17.74 -6.86
N ARG A 12 2.98 16.82 -6.53
CA ARG A 12 2.76 16.35 -5.16
C ARG A 12 4.06 15.81 -4.56
N TYR A 13 4.74 14.90 -5.27
CA TYR A 13 6.02 14.37 -4.80
C TYR A 13 7.10 15.46 -4.70
N ALA A 14 7.20 16.34 -5.70
CA ALA A 14 8.21 17.39 -5.73
C ALA A 14 8.06 18.41 -4.57
N ALA A 15 6.87 18.52 -3.98
CA ALA A 15 6.59 19.36 -2.82
C ALA A 15 7.00 18.71 -1.48
N LEU A 16 7.29 17.40 -1.45
CA LEU A 16 7.66 16.70 -0.22
C LEU A 16 9.06 17.11 0.24
N PRO A 17 9.22 17.66 1.46
CA PRO A 17 10.55 17.89 2.01
C PRO A 17 11.25 16.55 2.21
N ASP A 18 12.58 16.56 2.08
CA ASP A 18 13.43 15.36 2.12
C ASP A 18 13.15 14.31 1.04
N GLY A 19 12.30 14.57 0.03
CA GLY A 19 11.98 13.61 -1.03
C GLY A 19 13.03 13.47 -2.14
N GLY A 20 14.14 14.22 -2.10
CA GLY A 20 15.15 14.20 -3.18
C GLY A 20 14.69 14.86 -4.50
N GLY A 21 13.49 15.46 -4.51
CA GLY A 21 12.99 16.32 -5.58
C GLY A 21 12.34 15.61 -6.76
N ARG A 22 11.99 16.39 -7.78
CA ARG A 22 11.16 15.99 -8.93
C ARG A 22 11.68 14.75 -9.67
N GLU A 23 13.00 14.61 -9.82
CA GLU A 23 13.59 13.48 -10.55
C GLU A 23 13.37 12.14 -9.85
N VAL A 24 13.41 12.11 -8.51
CA VAL A 24 13.09 10.91 -7.73
C VAL A 24 11.63 10.53 -7.93
N GLY A 25 10.72 11.50 -7.81
CA GLY A 25 9.28 11.29 -8.04
C GLY A 25 8.97 10.75 -9.44
N ALA A 26 9.60 11.31 -10.49
CA ALA A 26 9.44 10.80 -11.85
C ALA A 26 9.92 9.35 -12.02
N ARG A 27 11.04 8.96 -11.37
CA ARG A 27 11.55 7.58 -11.40
C ARG A 27 10.64 6.60 -10.64
N LEU A 28 9.98 7.06 -9.58
CA LEU A 28 8.97 6.27 -8.85
C LEU A 28 7.72 6.08 -9.70
N LEU A 29 7.20 7.15 -10.31
CA LEU A 29 6.04 7.04 -11.21
C LEU A 29 6.29 6.10 -12.39
N ALA A 30 7.51 6.11 -12.94
CA ALA A 30 7.87 5.15 -13.99
C ALA A 30 7.75 3.68 -13.51
N ARG A 31 8.08 3.38 -12.25
CA ARG A 31 7.94 2.05 -11.64
C ARG A 31 6.47 1.68 -11.44
N TRP A 32 5.68 2.58 -10.86
CA TRP A 32 4.24 2.39 -10.66
C TRP A 32 3.47 2.18 -11.98
N ARG A 33 4.04 2.58 -13.12
CA ARG A 33 3.49 2.41 -14.47
C ARG A 33 4.03 1.19 -15.22
N GLU A 34 4.85 0.35 -14.59
CA GLU A 34 5.36 -0.85 -15.26
C GLU A 34 4.20 -1.75 -15.71
N PRO A 35 4.20 -2.24 -16.97
CA PRO A 35 3.01 -2.82 -17.61
C PRO A 35 2.54 -4.15 -16.99
N HIS A 36 3.40 -4.82 -16.22
CA HIS A 36 3.06 -6.07 -15.52
C HIS A 36 2.18 -5.85 -14.29
N ARG A 37 2.17 -4.64 -13.71
CA ARG A 37 1.37 -4.28 -12.54
C ARG A 37 -0.10 -4.14 -12.94
N LYS A 38 -1.01 -4.72 -12.14
CA LYS A 38 -2.47 -4.64 -12.36
C LYS A 38 -3.19 -4.06 -11.16
N TYR A 39 -2.87 -4.53 -9.96
CA TYR A 39 -3.32 -3.91 -8.74
C TYR A 39 -2.26 -2.95 -8.21
N HIS A 40 -1.00 -3.39 -8.10
CA HIS A 40 0.09 -2.60 -7.51
C HIS A 40 0.68 -1.59 -8.51
N ASN A 41 -0.20 -0.74 -9.06
CA ASN A 41 0.07 0.25 -10.10
C ASN A 41 -0.19 1.70 -9.61
N GLU A 42 -0.11 2.67 -10.52
CA GLU A 42 -0.34 4.09 -10.20
C GLU A 42 -1.72 4.38 -9.58
N ASP A 43 -2.76 3.61 -9.90
CA ASP A 43 -4.09 3.81 -9.31
C ASP A 43 -4.13 3.38 -7.84
N HIS A 44 -3.40 2.32 -7.47
CA HIS A 44 -3.19 1.98 -6.05
C HIS A 44 -2.43 3.07 -5.31
N LEU A 45 -1.36 3.61 -5.92
CA LEU A 45 -0.65 4.75 -5.33
C LEU A 45 -1.57 5.95 -5.11
N ARG A 46 -2.40 6.34 -6.10
CA ARG A 46 -3.38 7.43 -5.93
C ARG A 46 -4.36 7.13 -4.81
N PHE A 47 -4.88 5.91 -4.76
CA PHE A 47 -5.79 5.46 -3.73
C PHE A 47 -5.15 5.60 -2.35
N LEU A 48 -3.93 5.08 -2.16
CA LEU A 48 -3.19 5.17 -0.90
C LEU A 48 -2.96 6.62 -0.49
N LEU A 49 -2.53 7.49 -1.41
CA LEU A 49 -2.29 8.92 -1.11
C LEU A 49 -3.57 9.63 -0.66
N ALA A 50 -4.71 9.34 -1.28
CA ALA A 50 -6.01 9.87 -0.86
C ALA A 50 -6.41 9.36 0.54
N ARG A 51 -6.11 8.11 0.87
CA ARG A 51 -6.33 7.55 2.21
C ARG A 51 -5.40 8.16 3.27
N LEU A 52 -4.16 8.49 2.90
CA LEU A 52 -3.25 9.23 3.77
C LEU A 52 -3.77 10.65 4.04
N ASP A 53 -4.36 11.32 3.05
CA ASP A 53 -4.97 12.65 3.24
C ASP A 53 -6.14 12.58 4.25
N GLU A 54 -6.96 11.54 4.16
CA GLU A 54 -8.08 11.28 5.07
C GLU A 54 -7.60 10.96 6.51
N LEU A 55 -6.44 10.32 6.64
CA LEU A 55 -5.81 9.96 7.90
C LEU A 55 -4.79 10.98 8.40
N ALA A 56 -4.62 12.14 7.76
CA ALA A 56 -3.48 13.05 7.97
C ALA A 56 -3.29 13.49 9.44
N GLY A 57 -4.36 13.53 10.25
CA GLY A 57 -4.31 13.84 11.68
C GLY A 57 -3.81 12.70 12.59
N SER A 58 -3.58 11.50 12.04
CA SER A 58 -3.18 10.32 12.80
C SER A 58 -1.66 10.15 12.91
N ALA A 59 -0.90 10.56 11.88
CA ALA A 59 0.54 10.37 11.82
C ALA A 59 1.31 11.40 12.66
N ALA A 60 2.39 10.97 13.32
CA ALA A 60 3.31 11.87 14.01
C ALA A 60 4.21 12.63 13.02
N ASP A 61 4.59 12.00 11.91
CA ASP A 61 5.31 12.61 10.79
C ASP A 61 4.63 12.26 9.45
N PRO A 62 3.61 13.03 9.03
CA PRO A 62 2.88 12.79 7.79
C PRO A 62 3.78 12.78 6.54
N VAL A 63 4.89 13.54 6.54
CA VAL A 63 5.83 13.56 5.41
C VAL A 63 6.56 12.23 5.29
N ALA A 64 7.05 11.68 6.40
CA ALA A 64 7.72 10.39 6.40
C ALA A 64 6.76 9.27 5.96
N VAL A 65 5.50 9.33 6.40
CA VAL A 65 4.45 8.38 6.00
C VAL A 65 4.14 8.49 4.51
N GLU A 66 3.98 9.70 3.97
CA GLU A 66 3.72 9.88 2.54
C GLU A 66 4.91 9.41 1.70
N LEU A 67 6.14 9.79 2.05
CA LEU A 67 7.35 9.29 1.39
C LEU A 67 7.37 7.75 1.39
N ALA A 68 7.12 7.10 2.52
CA ALA A 68 7.03 5.65 2.59
C ALA A 68 5.93 5.08 1.69
N GLY A 69 4.76 5.72 1.62
CA GLY A 69 3.68 5.37 0.71
C GLY A 69 4.10 5.37 -0.77
N TRP A 70 4.91 6.35 -1.18
CA TRP A 70 5.46 6.39 -2.54
C TRP A 70 6.45 5.26 -2.85
N PHE A 71 7.17 4.78 -1.84
CA PHE A 71 8.21 3.75 -1.99
C PHE A 71 7.73 2.33 -1.75
N HIS A 72 6.65 2.08 -0.98
CA HIS A 72 6.40 0.75 -0.40
C HIS A 72 6.38 -0.42 -1.41
N ASP A 73 5.74 -0.24 -2.57
CA ASP A 73 5.77 -1.20 -3.69
C ASP A 73 6.50 -0.66 -4.93
N ALA A 74 7.40 0.30 -4.76
CA ALA A 74 8.20 0.84 -5.87
C ALA A 74 9.01 -0.25 -6.57
N VAL A 75 9.42 -1.30 -5.84
CA VAL A 75 9.86 -2.58 -6.42
C VAL A 75 8.75 -3.60 -6.24
N TYR A 76 8.33 -4.23 -7.35
CA TYR A 76 7.26 -5.24 -7.31
C TYR A 76 7.46 -6.32 -8.37
N ASP A 77 7.67 -7.54 -7.90
CA ASP A 77 7.55 -8.78 -8.67
C ASP A 77 6.60 -9.73 -7.93
N PRO A 78 5.47 -10.14 -8.53
CA PRO A 78 4.54 -11.08 -7.87
C PRO A 78 5.13 -12.49 -7.65
N ARG A 79 6.34 -12.76 -8.17
CA ARG A 79 7.11 -14.00 -7.89
C ARG A 79 8.18 -13.81 -6.81
N GLY A 80 8.46 -12.56 -6.43
CA GLY A 80 9.46 -12.20 -5.43
C GLY A 80 8.90 -12.29 -4.00
N ALA A 81 9.77 -12.49 -3.03
CA ALA A 81 9.42 -12.53 -1.61
C ALA A 81 10.07 -11.38 -0.80
N ASP A 82 10.80 -10.49 -1.48
CA ASP A 82 11.62 -9.43 -0.88
C ASP A 82 11.28 -8.03 -1.44
N ASN A 83 10.09 -7.86 -2.01
CA ASN A 83 9.67 -6.61 -2.64
C ASN A 83 9.80 -5.42 -1.68
N GLU A 84 9.29 -5.56 -0.46
CA GLU A 84 9.28 -4.50 0.55
C GLU A 84 10.70 -4.16 1.04
N GLU A 85 11.57 -5.16 1.18
CA GLU A 85 12.98 -4.91 1.53
C GLU A 85 13.69 -4.15 0.41
N ARG A 86 13.51 -4.58 -0.84
CA ARG A 86 14.12 -3.93 -2.01
C ARG A 86 13.56 -2.52 -2.25
N SER A 87 12.29 -2.30 -1.94
CA SER A 87 11.66 -0.98 -1.92
C SER A 87 12.24 -0.08 -0.82
N ALA A 88 12.54 -0.64 0.35
CA ALA A 88 13.19 0.10 1.44
C ALA A 88 14.64 0.47 1.09
N GLU A 89 15.42 -0.47 0.54
CA GLU A 89 16.77 -0.21 0.03
C GLU A 89 16.76 0.85 -1.08
N LEU A 90 15.73 0.84 -1.96
CA LEU A 90 15.53 1.87 -2.97
C LEU A 90 15.27 3.25 -2.34
N ALA A 91 14.46 3.32 -1.28
CA ALA A 91 14.26 4.56 -0.53
C ALA A 91 15.58 5.04 0.09
N GLU A 92 16.36 4.14 0.68
CA GLU A 92 17.65 4.45 1.30
C GLU A 92 18.67 5.01 0.30
N ALA A 93 18.66 4.48 -0.93
CA ALA A 93 19.54 4.93 -1.99
C ALA A 93 19.09 6.23 -2.67
N ALA A 94 17.77 6.48 -2.73
CA ALA A 94 17.20 7.60 -3.50
C ALA A 94 17.00 8.88 -2.67
N LEU A 95 16.75 8.75 -1.38
CA LEU A 95 16.46 9.87 -0.51
C LEU A 95 17.74 10.54 0.03
N PRO A 96 17.76 11.87 0.18
CA PRO A 96 18.84 12.56 0.88
C PRO A 96 18.91 12.09 2.33
N HIS A 97 20.14 12.10 2.89
CA HIS A 97 20.31 11.85 4.32
C HIS A 97 19.65 12.97 5.14
N SER A 98 18.57 12.61 5.83
CA SER A 98 17.79 13.49 6.71
C SER A 98 17.37 12.75 7.97
N ALA A 99 16.70 13.45 8.89
CA ALA A 99 16.12 12.84 10.09
C ALA A 99 15.02 11.80 9.76
N ARG A 100 14.39 11.88 8.57
CA ARG A 100 13.32 10.97 8.13
C ARG A 100 13.84 9.73 7.40
N HIS A 101 15.09 9.75 6.95
CA HIS A 101 15.66 8.72 6.08
C HIS A 101 15.47 7.30 6.62
N ALA A 102 15.84 7.07 7.88
CA ALA A 102 15.67 5.76 8.53
C ALA A 102 14.20 5.40 8.79
N GLU A 103 13.36 6.39 9.08
CA GLU A 103 11.93 6.17 9.35
C GLU A 103 11.19 5.75 8.08
N VAL A 104 11.47 6.38 6.94
CA VAL A 104 10.87 6.00 5.66
C VAL A 104 11.20 4.55 5.33
N ALA A 105 12.47 4.15 5.43
CA ALA A 105 12.87 2.77 5.16
C ALA A 105 12.24 1.77 6.14
N ARG A 106 12.13 2.11 7.43
CA ARG A 106 11.43 1.29 8.43
C ARG A 106 9.96 1.12 8.09
N LEU A 107 9.27 2.19 7.72
CA LEU A 107 7.85 2.18 7.35
C LEU A 107 7.59 1.36 6.09
N VAL A 108 8.45 1.47 5.08
CA VAL A 108 8.36 0.61 3.89
C VAL A 108 8.48 -0.87 4.28
N ARG A 109 9.49 -1.26 5.06
CA ARG A 109 9.63 -2.66 5.52
C ARG A 109 8.43 -3.13 6.35
N LEU A 110 7.79 -2.24 7.10
CA LEU A 110 6.63 -2.56 7.93
C LEU A 110 5.42 -3.06 7.10
N THR A 111 5.32 -2.62 5.84
CA THR A 111 4.24 -3.03 4.92
C THR A 111 4.28 -4.52 4.57
N ALA A 112 5.42 -5.22 4.71
CA ALA A 112 5.47 -6.67 4.48
C ALA A 112 4.55 -7.46 5.45
N GLY A 113 4.31 -6.92 6.65
CA GLY A 113 3.46 -7.56 7.65
C GLY A 113 2.18 -6.80 7.98
N HIS A 114 2.15 -5.48 7.73
CA HIS A 114 1.12 -4.55 8.20
C HIS A 114 0.82 -4.70 9.70
N ARG A 115 1.88 -4.77 10.53
CA ARG A 115 1.79 -5.00 11.98
C ARG A 115 2.53 -3.91 12.75
N PRO A 116 2.02 -2.67 12.77
CA PRO A 116 2.60 -1.60 13.56
C PRO A 116 2.60 -1.96 15.06
N ALA A 117 3.65 -1.54 15.77
CA ALA A 117 3.70 -1.70 17.22
C ALA A 117 2.66 -0.79 17.91
N PRO A 118 2.18 -1.13 19.12
CA PRO A 118 1.32 -0.23 19.88
C PRO A 118 1.99 1.15 20.08
N GLY A 119 1.30 2.21 19.66
CA GLY A 119 1.82 3.58 19.71
C GLY A 119 2.63 4.02 18.49
N ASP A 120 2.90 3.13 17.53
CA ASP A 120 3.51 3.49 16.24
C ASP A 120 2.45 4.12 15.31
N THR A 121 2.20 5.42 15.50
CA THR A 121 1.14 6.13 14.76
C THR A 121 1.49 6.33 13.28
N ASN A 122 2.77 6.48 12.93
CA ASN A 122 3.22 6.53 11.54
C ASN A 122 2.96 5.19 10.85
N GLY A 123 3.38 4.08 11.47
CA GLY A 123 3.16 2.74 10.96
C GLY A 123 1.68 2.40 10.84
N ALA A 124 0.88 2.76 11.85
CA ALA A 124 -0.58 2.60 11.82
C ALA A 124 -1.21 3.35 10.65
N THR A 125 -0.81 4.60 10.42
CA THR A 125 -1.35 5.41 9.32
C THR A 125 -1.03 4.80 7.95
N LEU A 126 0.23 4.39 7.72
CA LEU A 126 0.63 3.78 6.45
C LEU A 126 -0.08 2.44 6.22
N CYS A 127 -0.07 1.55 7.22
CA CYS A 127 -0.67 0.23 7.10
C CYS A 127 -2.19 0.31 6.88
N ASP A 128 -2.87 1.22 7.57
CA ASP A 128 -4.30 1.42 7.40
C ASP A 128 -4.62 1.97 6.01
N ALA A 129 -3.86 2.94 5.52
CA ALA A 129 -4.07 3.50 4.18
C ALA A 129 -3.86 2.47 3.07
N ASP A 130 -2.84 1.63 3.20
CA ASP A 130 -2.54 0.57 2.24
C ASP A 130 -3.62 -0.54 2.25
N LEU A 131 -4.08 -0.94 3.43
CA LEU A 131 -5.14 -1.95 3.58
C LEU A 131 -6.56 -1.39 3.37
N ALA A 132 -6.73 -0.09 3.17
CA ALA A 132 -8.06 0.53 3.07
C ALA A 132 -8.88 0.02 1.87
N VAL A 133 -8.24 -0.54 0.85
CA VAL A 133 -8.92 -1.18 -0.30
C VAL A 133 -9.86 -2.30 0.17
N LEU A 134 -9.53 -2.96 1.29
CA LEU A 134 -10.35 -4.02 1.84
C LEU A 134 -11.74 -3.51 2.25
N ALA A 135 -11.83 -2.24 2.65
CA ALA A 135 -13.07 -1.57 3.04
C ALA A 135 -13.81 -0.89 1.88
N GLY A 136 -13.38 -1.11 0.63
CA GLY A 136 -14.09 -0.63 -0.55
C GLY A 136 -15.51 -1.19 -0.66
N SER A 137 -16.33 -0.57 -1.49
CA SER A 137 -17.61 -1.14 -1.91
C SER A 137 -17.42 -2.54 -2.51
N PRO A 138 -18.46 -3.39 -2.57
CA PRO A 138 -18.33 -4.72 -3.15
C PRO A 138 -17.79 -4.73 -4.59
N GLU A 139 -18.08 -3.70 -5.38
CA GLU A 139 -17.56 -3.55 -6.75
C GLU A 139 -16.07 -3.21 -6.75
N GLU A 140 -15.64 -2.25 -5.92
CA GLU A 140 -14.22 -1.88 -5.78
C GLU A 140 -13.39 -3.05 -5.26
N TYR A 141 -13.90 -3.78 -4.26
CA TYR A 141 -13.22 -4.96 -3.71
C TYR A 141 -13.10 -6.08 -4.75
N ALA A 142 -14.16 -6.34 -5.52
CA ALA A 142 -14.13 -7.34 -6.58
C ALA A 142 -13.11 -6.99 -7.68
N ALA A 143 -13.03 -5.70 -8.05
CA ALA A 143 -12.03 -5.21 -9.00
C ALA A 143 -10.60 -5.38 -8.46
N TYR A 144 -10.38 -5.05 -7.18
CA TYR A 144 -9.11 -5.30 -6.47
C TYR A 144 -8.72 -6.79 -6.52
N ALA A 145 -9.61 -7.68 -6.07
CA ALA A 145 -9.33 -9.11 -6.01
C ALA A 145 -9.06 -9.70 -7.42
N ALA A 146 -9.80 -9.26 -8.44
CA ALA A 146 -9.57 -9.66 -9.82
C ALA A 146 -8.22 -9.17 -10.35
N ALA A 147 -7.82 -7.93 -10.05
CA ALA A 147 -6.52 -7.39 -10.45
C ALA A 147 -5.36 -8.17 -9.80
N VAL A 148 -5.47 -8.49 -8.50
CA VAL A 148 -4.52 -9.37 -7.81
C VAL A 148 -4.47 -10.75 -8.48
N ARG A 149 -5.62 -11.36 -8.83
CA ARG A 149 -5.64 -12.66 -9.53
C ARG A 149 -4.84 -12.62 -10.83
N VAL A 150 -4.88 -11.51 -11.57
CA VAL A 150 -4.11 -11.35 -12.82
C VAL A 150 -2.60 -11.30 -12.55
N GLU A 151 -2.15 -10.60 -11.51
CA GLU A 151 -0.72 -10.54 -11.15
C GLU A 151 -0.15 -11.91 -10.80
N TYR A 152 -0.96 -12.74 -10.14
CA TYR A 152 -0.66 -14.14 -9.84
C TYR A 152 -1.11 -15.11 -10.94
N GLY A 153 -1.33 -14.64 -12.17
CA GLY A 153 -1.72 -15.47 -13.34
C GLY A 153 -0.73 -16.59 -13.70
N HIS A 154 0.48 -16.54 -13.12
CA HIS A 154 1.50 -17.57 -13.27
C HIS A 154 1.27 -18.81 -12.39
N LEU A 155 0.38 -18.73 -11.39
CA LEU A 155 -0.03 -19.85 -10.54
C LEU A 155 -1.26 -20.54 -11.13
N ALA A 156 -1.35 -21.87 -10.94
CA ALA A 156 -2.58 -22.60 -11.20
C ALA A 156 -3.71 -22.12 -10.26
N ASP A 157 -4.96 -22.24 -10.67
CA ASP A 157 -6.10 -21.73 -9.89
C ASP A 157 -6.15 -22.31 -8.47
N SER A 158 -5.83 -23.59 -8.30
CA SER A 158 -5.79 -24.24 -6.98
C SER A 158 -4.65 -23.71 -6.09
N GLU A 159 -3.50 -23.39 -6.68
CA GLU A 159 -2.35 -22.85 -5.95
C GLU A 159 -2.63 -21.42 -5.51
N PHE A 160 -3.18 -20.60 -6.41
CA PHE A 160 -3.62 -19.24 -6.09
C PHE A 160 -4.70 -19.25 -5.00
N ALA A 161 -5.75 -20.07 -5.14
CA ALA A 161 -6.83 -20.13 -4.16
C ALA A 161 -6.33 -20.55 -2.78
N ALA A 162 -5.43 -21.55 -2.70
CA ALA A 162 -4.83 -21.97 -1.44
C ALA A 162 -4.01 -20.85 -0.79
N GLY A 163 -3.10 -20.21 -1.56
CA GLY A 163 -2.25 -19.14 -1.06
C GLY A 163 -3.02 -17.88 -0.68
N ARG A 164 -3.92 -17.41 -1.54
CA ARG A 164 -4.80 -16.26 -1.27
C ARG A 164 -5.70 -16.54 -0.06
N GLY A 165 -6.30 -17.74 0.00
CA GLY A 165 -7.11 -18.14 1.16
C GLY A 165 -6.31 -18.09 2.46
N GLU A 166 -5.04 -18.47 2.46
CA GLU A 166 -4.17 -18.36 3.63
C GLU A 166 -3.93 -16.90 4.05
N VAL A 167 -3.63 -16.00 3.10
CA VAL A 167 -3.49 -14.56 3.37
C VAL A 167 -4.78 -14.00 4.00
N LEU A 168 -5.95 -14.31 3.44
CA LEU A 168 -7.24 -13.82 3.96
C LEU A 168 -7.54 -14.37 5.35
N ARG A 169 -7.25 -15.65 5.63
CA ARG A 169 -7.38 -16.22 6.98
C ARG A 169 -6.46 -15.52 7.97
N GLN A 170 -5.22 -15.23 7.59
CA GLN A 170 -4.27 -14.52 8.45
C GLN A 170 -4.72 -13.09 8.74
N LEU A 171 -5.34 -12.39 7.78
CA LEU A 171 -5.97 -11.10 8.01
C LEU A 171 -7.13 -11.21 9.01
N LEU A 172 -8.07 -12.13 8.78
CA LEU A 172 -9.25 -12.31 9.64
C LEU A 172 -8.89 -12.73 11.07
N ALA A 173 -7.79 -13.47 11.25
CA ALA A 173 -7.29 -13.88 12.56
C ALA A 173 -6.70 -12.73 13.40
N ARG A 174 -6.43 -11.57 12.80
CA ARG A 174 -5.95 -10.40 13.54
C ARG A 174 -7.07 -9.84 14.43
N PRO A 175 -6.77 -9.44 15.68
CA PRO A 175 -7.77 -8.80 16.55
C PRO A 175 -8.34 -7.50 15.95
N ARG A 176 -7.51 -6.78 15.19
CA ARG A 176 -7.90 -5.59 14.42
C ARG A 176 -7.21 -5.62 13.05
N LEU A 177 -7.90 -5.16 12.00
CA LEU A 177 -7.29 -4.94 10.68
C LEU A 177 -6.71 -3.54 10.60
N PHE A 178 -7.41 -2.57 11.18
CA PHE A 178 -7.02 -1.16 11.17
C PHE A 178 -6.63 -0.70 12.59
N HIS A 179 -5.64 0.18 12.66
CA HIS A 179 -4.98 0.59 13.89
C HIS A 179 -5.29 2.04 14.29
N THR A 180 -5.61 2.90 13.33
CA THR A 180 -6.13 4.25 13.56
C THR A 180 -7.56 4.19 14.09
N VAL A 181 -7.97 5.21 14.86
CA VAL A 181 -9.36 5.32 15.32
C VAL A 181 -10.32 5.36 14.13
N TYR A 182 -9.98 6.15 13.12
CA TYR A 182 -10.81 6.30 11.91
C TYR A 182 -10.96 4.97 11.16
N GLY A 183 -9.87 4.28 10.85
CA GLY A 183 -9.93 3.00 10.15
C GLY A 183 -10.69 1.93 10.94
N SER A 184 -10.52 1.90 12.27
CA SER A 184 -11.26 0.97 13.13
C SER A 184 -12.77 1.24 13.13
N GLU A 185 -13.20 2.51 13.12
CA GLU A 185 -14.62 2.88 13.20
C GLU A 185 -15.32 2.82 11.84
N HIS A 186 -14.63 3.20 10.77
CA HIS A 186 -15.25 3.41 9.45
C HIS A 186 -14.93 2.31 8.43
N TRP A 187 -13.80 1.62 8.55
CA TRP A 187 -13.33 0.69 7.52
C TRP A 187 -13.39 -0.78 7.96
N GLU A 188 -13.12 -1.06 9.23
CA GLU A 188 -13.00 -2.43 9.73
C GLU A 188 -14.26 -3.32 9.48
N PRO A 189 -15.49 -2.87 9.74
CA PRO A 189 -16.67 -3.71 9.51
C PRO A 189 -16.80 -4.14 8.04
N THR A 190 -16.62 -3.20 7.11
CA THR A 190 -16.69 -3.47 5.66
C THR A 190 -15.56 -4.36 5.20
N ALA A 191 -14.33 -4.11 5.67
CA ALA A 191 -13.17 -4.94 5.33
C ALA A 191 -13.35 -6.38 5.76
N ARG A 192 -13.81 -6.61 6.99
CA ARG A 192 -14.06 -7.98 7.48
C ARG A 192 -15.15 -8.68 6.68
N PHE A 193 -16.20 -7.96 6.30
CA PHE A 193 -17.25 -8.50 5.43
C PHE A 193 -16.68 -8.93 4.08
N ASN A 194 -15.96 -8.05 3.39
CA ASN A 194 -15.41 -8.34 2.06
C ASN A 194 -14.38 -9.46 2.08
N VAL A 195 -13.43 -9.44 3.02
CA VAL A 195 -12.40 -10.48 3.17
C VAL A 195 -13.02 -11.85 3.47
N SER A 196 -14.06 -11.88 4.32
CA SER A 196 -14.79 -13.13 4.62
C SER A 196 -15.55 -13.65 3.39
N ALA A 197 -16.16 -12.75 2.62
CA ALA A 197 -16.88 -13.10 1.40
C ALA A 197 -15.93 -13.67 0.33
N GLU A 198 -14.77 -13.06 0.11
CA GLU A 198 -13.75 -13.59 -0.81
C GLU A 198 -13.26 -14.97 -0.36
N LEU A 199 -12.94 -15.12 0.93
CA LEU A 199 -12.48 -16.40 1.47
C LEU A 199 -13.51 -17.52 1.24
N ALA A 200 -14.80 -17.22 1.40
CA ALA A 200 -15.87 -18.19 1.15
C ALA A 200 -15.99 -18.58 -0.33
N LEU A 201 -15.64 -17.69 -1.26
CA LEU A 201 -15.65 -17.96 -2.70
C LEU A 201 -14.43 -18.76 -3.19
N LEU A 202 -13.33 -18.73 -2.43
CA LEU A 202 -12.10 -19.48 -2.72
C LEU A 202 -12.07 -20.89 -2.10
N SER A 203 -13.05 -21.21 -1.25
CA SER A 203 -13.11 -22.46 -0.48
C SER A 203 -13.85 -23.59 -1.21
#